data_AF-A0A0B0CYF5-F1
#
_entry.id   AF-A0A0B0CYF5-F1
#
_cell.length_a   1.000
_cell.length_b   1.000
_cell.length_c   1.000
_cell.angle_alpha   90.00
_cell.angle_beta   90.00
_cell.angle_gamma   90.00
#
_symmetry.space_group_name_H-M   'P 1'
#
loop_
_entity.id
_entity.type
_entity.pdbx_description
1 polymer ?
#
loop_
_entity_poly.entity_id
_entity_poly.type
_entity_poly.pdbx_seq_one_letter_code
_entity_poly.pdbx_strand_id
1 'polypeptide(L)' 'FLKENKIDVAAIEAIQDQEGNLYAYDVNTNTNYNSDAEAKAGVYGMLELAKYLGEQLNKVHA' A
#
# COMPACT_ATOMS: atom_id res chain seq x y z
N PHE A 1 2.61 -3.52 -13.89
CA PHE A 1 1.22 -3.15 -13.58
C PHE A 1 1.07 -1.79 -12.87
N LEU A 2 1.37 -1.63 -11.57
CA LEU A 2 1.05 -0.38 -10.84
C LEU A 2 1.69 0.88 -11.45
N LYS A 3 3.00 0.83 -11.72
CA LYS A 3 3.74 1.93 -12.37
C LYS A 3 3.20 2.27 -13.76
N GLU A 4 2.84 1.25 -14.54
CA GLU A 4 2.29 1.43 -15.90
C GLU A 4 0.91 2.11 -15.85
N ASN A 5 0.14 1.85 -14.81
CA ASN A 5 -1.17 2.45 -14.55
C ASN A 5 -1.10 3.75 -13.73
N LYS A 6 0.10 4.25 -13.42
CA LYS A 6 0.32 5.47 -12.62
C LYS A 6 -0.36 5.42 -11.25
N ILE A 7 -0.29 4.25 -10.61
CA ILE A 7 -0.77 4.06 -9.24
C ILE A 7 0.43 4.13 -8.29
N ASP A 8 0.51 5.22 -7.54
CA ASP A 8 1.63 5.47 -6.61
C ASP A 8 1.43 4.81 -5.24
N VAL A 9 0.17 4.64 -4.82
CA VAL A 9 -0.22 4.02 -3.55
C VAL A 9 -1.34 3.03 -3.80
N ALA A 10 -1.16 1.79 -3.36
CA ALA A 10 -2.17 0.73 -3.46
C ALA A 10 -2.00 -0.32 -2.38
N ALA A 11 -3.10 -0.98 -2.03
CA ALA A 11 -3.10 -2.29 -1.40
C ALA A 11 -3.34 -3.37 -2.46
N ILE A 12 -2.61 -4.48 -2.36
CA ILE A 12 -2.78 -5.65 -3.22
C ILE A 12 -3.35 -6.77 -2.36
N GLU A 13 -4.53 -7.24 -2.71
CA GLU A 13 -5.12 -8.40 -2.05
C GLU A 13 -4.71 -9.66 -2.80
N ALA A 14 -4.18 -10.63 -2.06
CA ALA A 14 -3.71 -11.88 -2.62
C ALA A 14 -4.18 -13.08 -1.80
N ILE A 15 -4.44 -14.18 -2.50
CA ILE A 15 -4.70 -15.50 -1.92
C ILE A 15 -3.56 -16.44 -2.28
N GLN A 16 -3.26 -17.39 -1.39
CA GLN A 16 -2.31 -18.47 -1.65
C GLN A 16 -3.06 -19.79 -1.79
N ASP A 17 -2.78 -20.57 -2.83
CA ASP A 17 -3.34 -21.91 -2.97
C ASP A 17 -2.57 -22.95 -2.14
N GLN A 18 -2.99 -24.22 -2.22
CA GLN A 18 -2.39 -25.33 -1.47
C GLN A 18 -0.98 -25.71 -1.95
N GLU A 19 -0.64 -25.38 -3.19
CA GLU A 19 0.69 -25.61 -3.78
C GLU A 19 1.65 -24.45 -3.46
N GLY A 20 1.15 -23.38 -2.83
CA GLY A 20 1.91 -22.21 -2.43
C GLY A 20 1.91 -21.09 -3.47
N ASN A 21 1.16 -21.21 -4.56
CA ASN A 21 1.06 -20.18 -5.58
C ASN A 21 0.25 -18.97 -5.07
N LEU A 22 0.78 -17.76 -5.28
CA LEU A 22 0.10 -16.52 -4.91
C LEU A 22 -0.65 -15.92 -6.10
N TYR A 23 -1.91 -15.57 -5.87
CA TYR A 23 -2.79 -14.94 -6.84
C TYR A 23 -3.27 -13.60 -6.29
N ALA A 24 -2.85 -12.51 -6.93
CA ALA A 24 -3.45 -11.20 -6.69
C ALA A 24 -4.83 -11.16 -7.36
N TYR A 25 -5.87 -10.80 -6.61
CA TYR A 25 -7.24 -10.76 -7.12
C TYR A 25 -7.88 -9.38 -7.05
N ASP A 26 -7.32 -8.45 -6.26
CA ASP A 26 -7.81 -7.07 -6.17
C ASP A 26 -6.68 -6.05 -5.94
N VAL A 27 -6.92 -4.80 -6.36
CA VAL A 27 -6.03 -3.65 -6.21
C VAL A 27 -6.83 -2.45 -5.72
N ASN A 28 -6.64 -2.08 -4.46
CA ASN A 28 -7.35 -0.97 -3.82
C ASN A 28 -6.48 0.28 -3.74
N THR A 29 -6.95 1.41 -4.29
CA THR A 29 -6.26 2.72 -4.19
C THR A 29 -6.77 3.58 -3.03
N ASN A 30 -7.88 3.20 -2.41
CA ASN A 30 -8.48 3.80 -1.23
C ASN A 30 -8.57 2.77 -0.09
N THR A 31 -7.42 2.37 0.45
CA THR A 31 -7.39 1.31 1.46
C THR A 31 -7.76 1.80 2.86
N ASN A 32 -8.47 0.97 3.61
CA ASN A 32 -8.69 1.14 5.05
C ASN A 32 -7.62 0.37 5.82
N TYR A 33 -6.87 1.06 6.67
CA TYR A 33 -5.84 0.45 7.50
C TYR A 33 -6.44 -0.18 8.76
N ASN A 34 -5.88 -1.32 9.19
CA ASN A 34 -6.29 -2.02 10.40
C ASN A 34 -5.23 -1.82 11.50
N SER A 35 -5.56 -1.04 12.52
CA SER A 35 -4.62 -0.67 13.59
C SER A 35 -4.06 -1.87 14.36
N ASP A 36 -4.85 -2.94 14.55
CA ASP A 36 -4.38 -4.13 15.28
C ASP A 36 -3.37 -4.92 14.44
N ALA A 37 -3.60 -5.02 13.13
CA ALA A 37 -2.66 -5.66 12.22
C ALA A 37 -1.36 -4.85 12.10
N GLU A 38 -1.47 -3.54 11.99
CA GLU A 38 -0.34 -2.61 11.96
C GLU A 38 0.51 -2.70 13.23
N ALA A 39 -0.12 -2.67 14.40
CA ALA A 39 0.57 -2.78 15.68
C ALA A 39 1.30 -4.13 15.82
N LYS A 40 0.69 -5.23 15.36
CA LYS A 40 1.32 -6.57 15.35
C LYS A 40 2.51 -6.63 14.39
N ALA A 41 2.42 -6.00 13.23
CA ALA A 41 3.48 -5.97 12.22
C ALA A 41 4.58 -4.93 12.54
N GLY A 42 4.29 -3.94 13.40
CA GLY A 42 5.15 -2.79 13.64
C GLY A 42 5.26 -1.85 12.43
N VAL A 43 4.28 -1.90 11.51
CA VAL A 43 4.25 -1.14 10.27
C VAL A 43 2.94 -0.37 10.21
N TYR A 44 3.02 0.94 9.90
CA TYR A 44 1.87 1.85 9.97
C TYR A 44 1.69 2.55 8.64
N GLY A 45 0.71 2.10 7.85
CA GLY A 45 0.57 2.54 6.47
C GLY A 45 0.14 4.00 6.35
N MET A 46 -0.74 4.50 7.23
CA MET A 46 -1.09 5.92 7.26
C MET A 46 0.12 6.83 7.57
N LEU A 47 1.03 6.38 8.44
CA LEU A 47 2.25 7.12 8.77
C LEU A 47 3.18 7.20 7.56
N GLU A 48 3.41 6.07 6.89
CA GLU A 48 4.26 6.03 5.70
C GLU A 48 3.65 6.83 4.53
N LEU A 49 2.33 6.80 4.37
CA LEU A 49 1.63 7.64 3.41
C LEU A 49 1.83 9.14 3.71
N ALA A 50 1.71 9.55 4.97
CA ALA A 50 1.92 10.94 5.36
C ALA A 50 3.35 11.42 5.07
N LYS A 51 4.36 10.59 5.36
CA LYS A 51 5.77 10.89 5.01
C LYS A 51 5.95 11.04 3.50
N TYR A 52 5.45 10.08 2.73
CA TYR A 52 5.54 10.09 1.27
C TYR A 52 4.92 11.34 0.66
N LEU A 53 3.70 11.70 1.08
CA LEU A 53 3.00 12.90 0.59
C LEU A 53 3.71 14.19 1.02
N GLY A 54 4.27 14.23 2.23
CA GLY A 54 5.11 15.35 2.68
C GLY A 54 6.34 15.56 1.81
N GLU A 55 7.01 14.47 1.42
CA GLU A 55 8.13 14.53 0.48
C GLU A 55 7.71 15.01 -0.92
N GLN A 56 6.56 14.53 -1.44
CA GLN A 56 6.06 15.01 -2.74
C GLN A 56 5.71 16.49 -2.69
N LEU A 57 5.08 16.95 -1.61
CA LEU A 57 4.74 18.36 -1.41
C LEU A 57 6.00 19.23 -1.45
N ASN A 58 7.06 18.82 -0.74
CA ASN A 58 8.33 19.55 -0.73
C ASN A 58 8.95 19.65 -2.13
N LYS A 59 8.83 18.62 -2.98
CA LYS A 59 9.35 18.66 -4.36
C LYS A 59 8.60 19.64 -5.26
N VAL A 60 7.30 19.84 -5.00
CA VAL A 60 6.47 20.78 -5.78
C VAL A 60 6.72 22.23 -5.36
N HIS A 61 7.15 22.45 -4.12
CA HIS A 61 7.43 23.78 -3.56
C HIS A 61 8.93 24.13 -3.46
N ALA A 62 9.81 23.28 -3.98
CA ALA A 62 11.26 23.52 -4.03
C ALA A 62 11.70 24.32 -5.26
#